data_AF-A0A7X6N2I4-F1
#
_entry.id   AF-A0A7X6N2I4-F1
#
_cell.length_a   1.000
_cell.length_b   1.000
_cell.length_c   1.000
_cell.angle_alpha   90.00
_cell.angle_beta   90.00
_cell.angle_gamma   90.00
#
_symmetry.space_group_name_H-M   'P 1'
#
loop_
_entity.id
_entity.type
_entity.pdbx_description
1 polymer ?
#
loop_
_entity_poly.entity_id
_entity_poly.type
_entity_poly.pdbx_seq_one_letter_code
_entity_poly.pdbx_strand_id
1 'polypeptide(L)'
;MTKKEPDMLKGTQTRHERETQAYQAEVHRKRLTRTKIISMLLVIVVIILVLDGLQFNKKAHNKSTEEAISQAVTKSDKTSKMSSASSQIQPSNIFGEAATEIAPDKYIKDIYGKTQALYLIVGDSSDMRVQQLAQILKKDHSTLHTRVPVYFIDANRYLHSNDAQQKIATLQLLNGLGLAKVNGNSIPSQVKFTSTMYANKLTKVNDKAAYTSYTADENTFTDSNALQSFLVAANGKLGVN
;
A
#
# COMPACT_ATOMS: atom_id res chain seq x y z
N MET A 1 26.29 26.68 -95.23
CA MET A 1 26.93 25.58 -94.46
C MET A 1 27.22 26.16 -93.08
N THR A 2 26.71 25.69 -91.94
CA THR A 2 26.30 24.35 -91.50
C THR A 2 25.29 24.54 -90.36
N LYS A 3 24.23 23.73 -90.33
CA LYS A 3 23.30 23.59 -89.20
C LYS A 3 24.08 23.17 -87.93
N LYS A 4 23.71 23.71 -86.77
CA LYS A 4 23.78 22.99 -85.49
C LYS A 4 22.42 23.06 -84.83
N GLU A 5 21.86 21.87 -84.63
CA GLU A 5 20.55 21.60 -84.03
C GLU A 5 20.56 21.84 -82.51
N PRO A 6 19.40 22.14 -81.91
CA PRO A 6 19.24 22.19 -80.46
C PRO A 6 19.25 20.78 -79.87
N ASP A 7 20.14 20.54 -78.91
CA ASP A 7 20.22 19.28 -78.16
C ASP A 7 19.03 19.18 -77.19
N MET A 8 17.91 18.65 -77.70
CA MET A 8 16.73 18.30 -76.93
C MET A 8 16.76 16.83 -76.53
N LEU A 9 17.42 16.50 -75.43
CA LEU A 9 17.12 15.30 -74.64
C LEU A 9 17.31 15.65 -73.15
N LYS A 10 16.26 16.15 -72.48
CA LYS A 10 15.43 15.34 -71.57
C LYS A 10 16.25 14.26 -70.87
N GLY A 11 16.71 14.55 -69.65
CA GLY A 11 16.98 13.53 -68.65
C GLY A 11 15.68 12.85 -68.23
N THR A 12 15.11 12.03 -69.12
CA THR A 12 14.08 11.05 -68.77
C THR A 12 14.74 10.05 -67.82
N GLN A 13 14.43 10.18 -66.53
CA GLN A 13 14.65 9.10 -65.57
C GLN A 13 14.16 7.81 -66.22
N THR A 14 15.05 6.84 -66.30
CA THR A 14 14.74 5.56 -66.90
C THR A 14 13.58 4.92 -66.14
N ARG A 15 12.75 4.14 -66.84
CA ARG A 15 11.62 3.41 -66.24
C ARG A 15 12.06 2.61 -65.01
N HIS A 16 13.30 2.11 -65.05
CA HIS A 16 13.92 1.37 -63.97
C HIS A 16 14.18 2.23 -62.72
N GLU A 17 14.66 3.46 -62.87
CA GLU A 17 14.92 4.40 -61.76
C GLU A 17 13.63 4.80 -61.03
N ARG A 18 12.54 5.04 -61.77
CA ARG A 18 11.22 5.34 -61.19
C ARG A 18 10.65 4.15 -60.42
N GLU A 19 10.80 2.94 -60.95
CA GLU A 19 10.34 1.71 -60.30
C GLU A 19 11.16 1.41 -59.02
N THR A 20 12.48 1.63 -59.04
CA THR A 20 13.31 1.49 -57.82
C THR A 20 13.00 2.54 -56.75
N GLN A 21 12.70 3.80 -57.11
CA GLN A 21 12.32 4.82 -56.13
C GLN A 21 10.93 4.58 -55.54
N ALA A 22 9.96 4.14 -56.35
CA ALA A 22 8.64 3.75 -55.88
C ALA A 22 8.70 2.53 -54.93
N TYR A 23 9.51 1.53 -55.28
CA TYR A 23 9.74 0.35 -54.45
C TYR A 23 10.45 0.71 -53.13
N GLN A 24 11.47 1.55 -53.16
CA GLN A 24 12.16 2.00 -51.94
C GLN A 24 11.25 2.84 -51.03
N ALA A 25 10.41 3.72 -51.58
CA ALA A 25 9.43 4.49 -50.81
C ALA A 25 8.35 3.58 -50.17
N GLU A 26 7.92 2.54 -50.88
CA GLU A 26 6.95 1.57 -50.36
C GLU A 26 7.56 0.67 -49.27
N VAL A 27 8.80 0.20 -49.45
CA VAL A 27 9.55 -0.57 -48.44
C VAL A 27 9.84 0.29 -47.21
N HIS A 28 10.18 1.57 -47.38
CA HIS A 28 10.42 2.50 -46.28
C HIS A 28 9.14 2.78 -45.47
N ARG A 29 7.99 2.94 -46.14
CA ARG A 29 6.69 3.05 -45.45
C ARG A 29 6.34 1.77 -44.68
N LYS A 30 6.48 0.59 -45.31
CA LYS A 30 6.23 -0.71 -44.64
C LYS A 30 7.15 -0.92 -43.43
N ARG A 31 8.42 -0.49 -43.51
CA ARG A 31 9.36 -0.52 -42.38
C ARG A 31 8.93 0.44 -41.27
N LEU A 32 8.62 1.70 -41.57
CA LEU A 32 8.15 2.68 -40.56
C LEU A 32 6.88 2.22 -39.84
N THR A 33 5.91 1.63 -40.55
CA THR A 33 4.67 1.11 -39.95
C THR A 33 4.95 -0.11 -39.06
N ARG A 34 5.81 -1.05 -39.50
CA ARG A 34 6.24 -2.18 -38.66
C ARG A 34 7.00 -1.72 -37.42
N THR A 35 7.92 -0.76 -37.55
CA THR A 35 8.67 -0.24 -36.41
C THR A 35 7.77 0.49 -35.41
N LYS A 36 6.79 1.28 -35.88
CA LYS A 36 5.79 1.92 -35.00
C LYS A 36 4.94 0.90 -34.24
N ILE A 37 4.51 -0.18 -34.89
CA ILE A 37 3.75 -1.27 -34.25
C ILE A 37 4.59 -1.98 -33.20
N ILE A 38 5.86 -2.29 -33.51
CA ILE A 38 6.78 -2.96 -32.57
C ILE A 38 7.08 -2.05 -31.36
N SER A 39 7.33 -0.76 -31.57
CA SER A 39 7.55 0.20 -30.48
C SER A 39 6.31 0.41 -29.62
N MET A 40 5.11 0.45 -30.21
CA MET A 40 3.85 0.54 -29.46
C MET A 40 3.59 -0.73 -28.64
N LEU A 41 3.87 -1.91 -29.20
CA LEU A 41 3.80 -3.18 -28.45
C LEU A 41 4.76 -3.21 -27.27
N LEU A 42 6.00 -2.71 -27.44
CA LEU A 42 6.97 -2.62 -26.34
C LEU A 42 6.50 -1.69 -25.22
N VAL A 43 5.91 -0.54 -25.55
CA VAL A 43 5.37 0.39 -24.53
C VAL A 43 4.20 -0.25 -23.78
N ILE A 44 3.30 -0.96 -24.48
CA ILE A 44 2.20 -1.69 -23.84
C ILE A 44 2.74 -2.78 -22.90
N VAL A 45 3.76 -3.53 -23.33
CA VAL A 45 4.42 -4.55 -22.49
C VAL A 45 5.07 -3.92 -21.25
N VAL A 46 5.73 -2.77 -21.37
CA VAL A 46 6.31 -2.05 -20.22
C VAL A 46 5.20 -1.55 -19.27
N ILE A 47 4.11 -0.99 -19.78
CA ILE A 47 2.98 -0.54 -18.95
C ILE A 47 2.32 -1.72 -18.24
N ILE A 48 2.13 -2.86 -18.93
CA ILE A 48 1.61 -4.09 -18.32
C ILE A 48 2.59 -4.60 -17.26
N LEU A 49 3.90 -4.64 -17.51
CA LEU A 49 4.90 -5.04 -16.52
C LEU A 49 4.99 -4.09 -15.31
N VAL A 50 4.74 -2.79 -15.50
CA VAL A 50 4.69 -1.80 -14.40
C VAL A 50 3.41 -1.96 -13.59
N LEU A 51 2.26 -2.17 -14.23
CA LEU A 51 0.97 -2.41 -13.55
C LEU A 51 0.95 -3.77 -12.86
N ASP A 52 1.44 -4.82 -13.51
CA ASP A 52 1.63 -6.14 -12.92
C ASP A 52 2.71 -6.08 -11.85
N GLY A 53 3.81 -5.35 -12.03
CA GLY A 53 4.84 -5.15 -10.99
C GLY A 53 4.31 -4.41 -9.75
N LEU A 54 3.45 -3.40 -9.93
CA LEU A 54 2.75 -2.72 -8.84
C LEU A 54 1.74 -3.63 -8.14
N GLN A 55 1.01 -4.46 -8.89
CA GLN A 55 0.10 -5.46 -8.31
C GLN A 55 0.84 -6.66 -7.70
N PHE A 56 2.00 -7.06 -8.22
CA PHE A 56 2.82 -8.16 -7.72
C PHE A 56 3.56 -7.72 -6.47
N ASN A 57 4.02 -6.45 -6.37
CA ASN A 57 4.50 -5.91 -5.10
C ASN A 57 3.39 -5.85 -4.05
N LYS A 58 2.16 -5.48 -4.42
CA LYS A 58 1.00 -5.56 -3.49
C LYS A 58 0.64 -7.01 -3.13
N LYS A 59 0.64 -7.95 -4.08
CA LYS A 59 0.30 -9.37 -3.86
C LYS A 59 1.40 -10.13 -3.11
N ALA A 60 2.67 -9.85 -3.36
CA ALA A 60 3.81 -10.43 -2.65
C ALA A 60 3.93 -9.89 -1.22
N HIS A 61 3.66 -8.60 -1.01
CA HIS A 61 3.49 -8.06 0.35
C HIS A 61 2.34 -8.77 1.06
N ASN A 62 1.15 -8.81 0.44
CA ASN A 62 -0.03 -9.44 1.04
C ASN A 62 0.21 -10.93 1.36
N LYS A 63 0.87 -11.69 0.50
CA LYS A 63 1.18 -13.11 0.75
C LYS A 63 2.20 -13.30 1.88
N SER A 64 3.22 -12.45 1.97
CA SER A 64 4.21 -12.48 3.06
C SER A 64 3.63 -12.04 4.42
N THR A 65 2.74 -11.04 4.40
CA THR A 65 1.97 -10.57 5.55
C THR A 65 0.99 -11.65 6.04
N GLU A 66 0.32 -12.32 5.11
CA GLU A 66 -0.64 -13.39 5.38
C GLU A 66 0.04 -14.63 5.97
N GLU A 67 1.21 -15.04 5.47
CA GLU A 67 1.99 -16.13 6.05
C GLU A 67 2.58 -15.76 7.41
N ALA A 68 3.06 -14.53 7.60
CA ALA A 68 3.62 -14.07 8.88
C ALA A 68 2.55 -13.97 9.99
N ILE A 69 1.36 -13.44 9.67
CA ILE A 69 0.27 -13.30 10.66
C ILE A 69 -0.46 -14.64 10.85
N SER A 70 -0.73 -15.41 9.79
CA SER A 70 -1.47 -16.69 9.92
C SER A 70 -0.65 -17.77 10.62
N GLN A 71 0.68 -17.83 10.42
CA GLN A 71 1.55 -18.75 11.20
C GLN A 71 1.68 -18.33 12.66
N ALA A 72 1.53 -17.04 12.98
CA ALA A 72 1.55 -16.54 14.36
C ALA A 72 0.31 -16.98 15.14
N VAL A 73 -0.88 -16.96 14.51
CA VAL A 73 -2.13 -17.43 15.11
C VAL A 73 -2.07 -18.93 15.44
N THR A 74 -1.44 -19.76 14.59
CA THR A 74 -1.33 -21.21 14.84
C THR A 74 -0.20 -21.59 15.80
N LYS A 75 0.84 -20.77 15.96
CA LYS A 75 1.94 -21.01 16.91
C LYS A 75 1.66 -20.46 18.31
N SER A 76 0.82 -19.44 18.45
CA SER A 76 0.47 -18.86 19.76
C SER A 76 -0.34 -19.81 20.65
N ASP A 77 -1.01 -20.82 20.09
CA ASP A 77 -1.79 -21.81 20.86
C ASP A 77 -0.95 -23.00 21.38
N LYS A 78 0.36 -23.04 21.08
CA LYS A 78 1.25 -24.14 21.47
C LYS A 78 2.52 -23.68 22.18
N THR A 79 2.41 -22.97 23.30
CA THR A 79 3.51 -22.94 24.29
C THR A 79 3.03 -22.60 25.71
N SER A 80 3.25 -23.57 26.60
CA SER A 80 3.53 -23.52 28.05
C SER A 80 3.01 -22.34 28.88
N LYS A 81 2.24 -22.67 29.92
CA LYS A 81 1.98 -21.81 31.09
C LYS A 81 3.31 -21.40 31.74
N MET A 82 3.77 -20.17 31.51
CA MET A 82 4.79 -19.53 32.33
C MET A 82 4.16 -18.42 33.18
N SER A 83 4.56 -18.40 34.44
CA SER A 83 4.08 -17.57 35.54
C SER A 83 3.90 -16.09 35.16
N SER A 84 2.68 -15.60 35.32
CA SER A 84 2.24 -14.24 35.05
C SER A 84 2.60 -13.29 36.20
N ALA A 85 3.78 -12.70 36.15
CA ALA A 85 3.95 -11.34 36.66
C ALA A 85 3.65 -10.38 35.50
N SER A 86 2.37 -10.23 35.15
CA SER A 86 1.97 -9.27 34.12
C SER A 86 2.14 -7.87 34.71
N SER A 87 3.23 -7.18 34.39
CA SER A 87 3.19 -5.71 34.43
C SER A 87 2.09 -5.30 33.46
N GLN A 88 0.90 -5.00 33.99
CA GLN A 88 -0.21 -4.51 33.17
C GLN A 88 0.26 -3.22 32.51
N ILE A 89 0.52 -3.28 31.20
CA ILE A 89 0.80 -2.12 30.38
C ILE A 89 -0.47 -1.28 30.39
N GLN A 90 -0.44 -0.16 31.11
CA GLN A 90 -1.57 0.75 31.19
C GLN A 90 -1.77 1.40 29.81
N PRO A 91 -3.01 1.57 29.33
CA PRO A 91 -3.29 2.34 28.13
C PRO A 91 -2.81 3.79 28.23
N SER A 92 -2.42 4.40 27.12
CA SER A 92 -2.12 5.84 27.03
C SER A 92 -3.37 6.71 27.19
N ASN A 93 -4.53 6.20 26.76
CA ASN A 93 -5.84 6.85 26.77
C ASN A 93 -5.87 8.24 26.09
N ILE A 94 -4.97 8.50 25.16
CA ILE A 94 -4.87 9.81 24.49
C ILE A 94 -6.07 10.11 23.59
N PHE A 95 -6.82 9.09 23.14
CA PHE A 95 -8.00 9.23 22.28
C PHE A 95 -9.33 9.31 23.05
N GLY A 96 -9.37 8.94 24.34
CA GLY A 96 -10.63 8.90 25.11
C GLY A 96 -11.66 7.99 24.43
N GLU A 97 -12.91 8.47 24.30
CA GLU A 97 -13.99 7.71 23.65
C GLU A 97 -13.84 7.64 22.12
N ALA A 98 -13.00 8.48 21.51
CA ALA A 98 -12.90 8.59 20.06
C ALA A 98 -12.15 7.45 19.37
N ALA A 99 -11.35 6.68 20.13
CA ALA A 99 -10.75 5.45 19.65
C ALA A 99 -10.53 4.48 20.81
N THR A 100 -10.73 3.19 20.55
CA THR A 100 -10.42 2.14 21.52
C THR A 100 -8.94 1.80 21.44
N GLU A 101 -8.17 2.11 22.48
CA GLU A 101 -6.80 1.62 22.60
C GLU A 101 -6.80 0.12 22.89
N ILE A 102 -6.05 -0.64 22.09
CA ILE A 102 -6.02 -2.10 22.15
C ILE A 102 -4.58 -2.62 22.13
N ALA A 103 -4.32 -3.65 22.93
CA ALA A 103 -3.04 -4.34 22.92
C ALA A 103 -2.84 -5.12 21.59
N PRO A 104 -1.62 -5.18 21.06
CA PRO A 104 -1.33 -5.89 19.81
C PRO A 104 -1.83 -7.34 19.76
N ASP A 105 -1.65 -8.11 20.85
CA ASP A 105 -2.09 -9.50 20.93
C ASP A 105 -3.63 -9.63 20.87
N LYS A 106 -4.34 -8.76 21.59
CA LYS A 106 -5.81 -8.68 21.58
C LYS A 106 -6.32 -8.25 20.21
N TYR A 107 -5.65 -7.30 19.56
CA TYR A 107 -5.99 -6.92 18.19
C TYR A 107 -5.88 -8.12 17.24
N ILE A 108 -4.76 -8.83 17.27
CA ILE A 108 -4.54 -10.02 16.42
C ILE A 108 -5.58 -11.11 16.72
N LYS A 109 -5.89 -11.34 17.99
CA LYS A 109 -6.80 -12.41 18.40
C LYS A 109 -8.26 -12.09 18.12
N ASP A 110 -8.71 -10.88 18.45
CA ASP A 110 -10.14 -10.57 18.61
C ASP A 110 -10.68 -9.67 17.50
N ILE A 111 -9.82 -8.91 16.81
CA ILE A 111 -10.24 -7.93 15.81
C ILE A 111 -9.79 -8.34 14.41
N TYR A 112 -8.52 -8.74 14.26
CA TYR A 112 -7.95 -9.07 12.96
C TYR A 112 -8.69 -10.25 12.32
N GLY A 113 -9.21 -10.02 11.12
CA GLY A 113 -9.92 -11.02 10.33
C GLY A 113 -11.37 -11.26 10.77
N LYS A 114 -11.86 -10.53 11.78
CA LYS A 114 -13.19 -10.68 12.36
C LYS A 114 -14.05 -9.43 12.15
N THR A 115 -13.44 -8.25 12.22
CA THR A 115 -14.15 -6.98 12.08
C THR A 115 -14.26 -6.57 10.62
N GLN A 116 -15.50 -6.42 10.12
CA GLN A 116 -15.80 -6.19 8.69
C GLN A 116 -15.20 -4.90 8.13
N ALA A 117 -15.22 -3.81 8.91
CA ALA A 117 -14.58 -2.55 8.56
C ALA A 117 -14.09 -1.88 9.84
N LEU A 118 -12.90 -1.30 9.82
CA LEU A 118 -12.31 -0.59 10.96
C LEU A 118 -11.32 0.47 10.51
N TYR A 119 -11.14 1.51 11.33
CA TYR A 119 -9.98 2.38 11.27
C TYR A 119 -8.94 1.89 12.27
N LEU A 120 -7.69 1.77 11.84
CA LEU A 120 -6.57 1.35 12.69
C LEU A 120 -5.48 2.42 12.68
N ILE A 121 -5.14 2.94 13.85
CA ILE A 121 -4.00 3.82 14.06
C ILE A 121 -2.91 2.98 14.73
N VAL A 122 -1.77 2.83 14.07
CA VAL A 122 -0.57 2.20 14.65
C VAL A 122 0.49 3.29 14.78
N GLY A 123 0.82 3.65 16.02
CA GLY A 123 1.62 4.85 16.26
C GLY A 123 2.37 4.83 17.58
N ASP A 124 2.97 5.97 17.88
CA ASP A 124 3.58 6.28 19.17
C ASP A 124 2.71 7.35 19.85
N SER A 125 2.25 7.11 21.07
CA SER A 125 1.48 8.12 21.82
C SER A 125 2.28 9.40 22.14
N SER A 126 3.60 9.34 22.04
CA SER A 126 4.49 10.51 22.15
C SER A 126 4.73 11.26 20.83
N ASP A 127 4.31 10.71 19.67
CA ASP A 127 4.36 11.42 18.38
C ASP A 127 3.34 12.57 18.39
N MET A 128 3.83 13.80 18.17
CA MET A 128 2.97 15.00 18.14
C MET A 128 1.83 14.88 17.13
N ARG A 129 2.05 14.20 15.99
CA ARG A 129 1.01 14.00 14.97
C ARG A 129 -0.11 13.11 15.49
N VAL A 130 0.22 12.09 16.28
CA VAL A 130 -0.77 11.21 16.91
C VAL A 130 -1.56 11.98 17.97
N GLN A 131 -0.89 12.83 18.75
CA GLN A 131 -1.55 13.70 19.73
C GLN A 131 -2.49 14.71 19.05
N GLN A 132 -2.09 15.31 17.94
CA GLN A 132 -2.92 16.20 17.14
C GLN A 132 -4.14 15.48 16.56
N LEU A 133 -3.95 14.29 15.99
CA LEU A 133 -5.05 13.45 15.50
C LEU A 133 -6.03 13.14 16.63
N ALA A 134 -5.53 12.80 17.82
CA ALA A 134 -6.38 12.55 18.98
C ALA A 134 -7.19 13.78 19.41
N GLN A 135 -6.60 14.98 19.36
CA GLN A 135 -7.31 16.23 19.64
C GLN A 135 -8.42 16.50 18.61
N ILE A 136 -8.13 16.31 17.32
CA ILE A 136 -9.10 16.47 16.24
C ILE A 136 -10.26 15.49 16.43
N LEU A 137 -9.95 14.20 16.59
CA LEU A 137 -10.96 13.15 16.78
C LEU A 137 -11.81 13.37 18.04
N LYS A 138 -11.24 13.90 19.14
CA LYS A 138 -11.99 14.23 20.36
C LYS A 138 -12.92 15.42 20.16
N LYS A 139 -12.44 16.49 19.53
CA LYS A 139 -13.21 17.71 19.29
C LYS A 139 -14.38 17.44 18.35
N ASP A 140 -14.13 16.66 17.31
CA ASP A 140 -15.05 16.43 16.21
C ASP A 140 -15.72 15.05 16.31
N HIS A 141 -15.62 14.35 17.44
CA HIS A 141 -16.13 12.98 17.59
C HIS A 141 -17.61 12.83 17.18
N SER A 142 -18.43 13.81 17.58
CA SER A 142 -19.86 13.83 17.23
C SER A 142 -20.11 14.21 15.78
N THR A 143 -19.24 15.00 15.15
CA THR A 143 -19.39 15.52 13.78
C THR A 143 -18.81 14.57 12.72
N LEU A 144 -17.84 13.74 13.08
CA LEU A 144 -17.22 12.77 12.19
C LEU A 144 -18.12 11.55 11.89
N HIS A 145 -19.20 11.35 12.66
CA HIS A 145 -20.26 10.34 12.47
C HIS A 145 -19.77 8.97 11.97
N THR A 146 -18.63 8.49 12.47
CA THR A 146 -18.06 7.25 11.97
C THR A 146 -18.78 6.05 12.60
N ARG A 147 -19.61 5.36 11.81
CA ARG A 147 -20.17 4.05 12.21
C ARG A 147 -19.11 2.95 12.30
N VAL A 148 -17.92 3.23 11.77
CA VAL A 148 -16.78 2.31 11.71
C VAL A 148 -15.95 2.48 12.98
N PRO A 149 -15.64 1.40 13.72
CA PRO A 149 -14.85 1.48 14.94
C PRO A 149 -13.42 1.96 14.64
N VAL A 150 -12.89 2.82 15.52
CA VAL A 150 -11.51 3.31 15.47
C VAL A 150 -10.71 2.62 16.57
N TYR A 151 -9.63 1.95 16.20
CA TYR A 151 -8.69 1.31 17.13
C TYR A 151 -7.34 2.01 17.10
N PHE A 152 -6.72 2.13 18.26
CA PHE A 152 -5.36 2.64 18.41
C PHE A 152 -4.45 1.58 19.04
N ILE A 153 -3.27 1.40 18.47
CA ILE A 153 -2.20 0.56 19.00
C ILE A 153 -0.97 1.46 19.21
N ASP A 154 -0.62 1.70 20.48
CA ASP A 154 0.61 2.40 20.88
C ASP A 154 1.82 1.46 20.73
N ALA A 155 2.22 1.20 19.49
CA ALA A 155 3.27 0.26 19.16
C ALA A 155 4.60 0.61 19.86
N ASN A 156 4.90 1.89 20.07
CA ASN A 156 6.10 2.29 20.78
C ASN A 156 6.10 1.81 22.25
N ARG A 157 4.98 1.98 22.94
CA ARG A 157 4.81 1.49 24.32
C ARG A 157 4.96 -0.02 24.43
N TYR A 158 4.34 -0.78 23.53
CA TYR A 158 4.39 -2.23 23.58
C TYR A 158 5.76 -2.80 23.15
N LEU A 159 6.46 -2.15 22.22
CA LEU A 159 7.85 -2.48 21.86
C LEU A 159 8.82 -2.33 23.05
N HIS A 160 8.62 -1.31 23.89
CA HIS A 160 9.48 -1.01 25.04
C HIS A 160 8.96 -1.58 26.36
N SER A 161 7.88 -2.37 26.34
CA SER A 161 7.35 -3.02 27.54
C SER A 161 8.31 -4.08 28.11
N ASN A 162 8.03 -4.68 29.27
CA ASN A 162 8.77 -5.86 29.73
C ASN A 162 8.06 -7.18 29.36
N ASP A 163 6.94 -7.10 28.66
CA ASP A 163 6.14 -8.25 28.26
C ASP A 163 6.63 -8.78 26.90
N ALA A 164 7.25 -9.96 26.93
CA ALA A 164 7.79 -10.60 25.73
C ALA A 164 6.72 -10.95 24.70
N GLN A 165 5.52 -11.35 25.14
CA GLN A 165 4.41 -11.70 24.25
C GLN A 165 3.93 -10.45 23.51
N GLN A 166 3.77 -9.33 24.22
CA GLN A 166 3.36 -8.06 23.63
C GLN A 166 4.40 -7.52 22.65
N LYS A 167 5.70 -7.62 22.97
CA LYS A 167 6.78 -7.27 22.04
C LYS A 167 6.69 -8.06 20.74
N ILE A 168 6.58 -9.38 20.85
CA ILE A 168 6.48 -10.27 19.68
C ILE A 168 5.25 -9.92 18.85
N ALA A 169 4.08 -9.75 19.49
CA ALA A 169 2.86 -9.36 18.80
C ALA A 169 2.99 -7.99 18.11
N THR A 170 3.65 -7.02 18.75
CA THR A 170 3.90 -5.70 18.14
C THR A 170 4.80 -5.80 16.92
N LEU A 171 5.90 -6.55 17.02
CA LEU A 171 6.83 -6.77 15.91
C LEU A 171 6.15 -7.48 14.74
N GLN A 172 5.32 -8.49 15.01
CA GLN A 172 4.52 -9.19 14.01
C GLN A 172 3.56 -8.23 13.32
N LEU A 173 2.86 -7.38 14.07
CA LEU A 173 1.97 -6.37 13.54
C LEU A 173 2.71 -5.38 12.64
N LEU A 174 3.82 -4.80 13.13
CA LEU A 174 4.61 -3.83 12.37
C LEU A 174 5.18 -4.44 11.08
N ASN A 175 5.65 -5.68 11.13
CA ASN A 175 6.13 -6.39 9.95
C ASN A 175 4.99 -6.71 8.97
N GLY A 176 3.85 -7.20 9.47
CA GLY A 176 2.68 -7.50 8.66
C GLY A 176 2.13 -6.26 7.94
N LEU A 177 2.11 -5.12 8.60
CA LEU A 177 1.68 -3.84 8.02
C LEU A 177 2.76 -3.16 7.16
N GLY A 178 3.96 -3.74 7.06
CA GLY A 178 5.09 -3.17 6.32
C GLY A 178 5.67 -1.90 6.94
N LEU A 179 5.36 -1.62 8.22
CA LEU A 179 5.82 -0.43 8.96
C LEU A 179 7.25 -0.56 9.48
N ALA A 180 7.70 -1.79 9.71
CA ALA A 180 9.08 -2.08 10.06
C ALA A 180 9.49 -3.45 9.50
N LYS A 181 10.72 -3.58 9.01
CA LYS A 181 11.28 -4.89 8.67
C LYS A 181 11.81 -5.52 9.95
N VAL A 182 11.15 -6.57 10.43
CA VAL A 182 11.61 -7.31 11.61
C VAL A 182 12.16 -8.66 11.19
N ASN A 183 13.40 -8.94 11.56
CA ASN A 183 13.95 -10.29 11.44
C ASN A 183 13.42 -11.15 12.61
N GLY A 184 12.70 -12.23 12.30
CA GLY A 184 12.14 -13.14 13.31
C GLY A 184 13.18 -13.82 14.22
N ASN A 185 14.46 -13.80 13.83
CA ASN A 185 15.55 -14.41 14.60
C ASN A 185 16.25 -13.44 15.56
N SER A 186 15.92 -12.15 15.52
CA SER A 186 16.52 -11.14 16.39
C SER A 186 15.57 -9.97 16.60
N ILE A 187 15.12 -9.77 17.83
CA ILE A 187 14.39 -8.54 18.20
C ILE A 187 15.42 -7.40 18.21
N PRO A 188 15.32 -6.43 17.30
CA PRO A 188 16.25 -5.31 17.30
C PRO A 188 16.06 -4.48 18.58
N SER A 189 17.16 -3.94 19.12
CA SER A 189 17.13 -3.08 20.31
C SER A 189 16.37 -1.76 20.08
N GLN A 190 16.18 -1.36 18.82
CA GLN A 190 15.37 -0.22 18.41
C GLN A 190 14.61 -0.56 17.12
N VAL A 191 13.32 -0.25 17.10
CA VAL A 191 12.47 -0.34 15.90
C VAL A 191 11.99 1.06 15.57
N LYS A 192 12.41 1.59 14.41
CA LYS A 192 11.86 2.84 13.88
C LYS A 192 10.69 2.52 12.96
N PHE A 193 9.57 3.19 13.16
CA PHE A 193 8.40 3.13 12.29
C PHE A 193 7.72 4.49 12.26
N THR A 194 6.97 4.75 11.19
CA THR A 194 6.18 5.99 11.07
C THR A 194 4.76 5.71 11.55
N SER A 195 4.25 6.52 12.48
CA SER A 195 2.84 6.46 12.89
C SER A 195 1.93 6.55 11.67
N THR A 196 1.02 5.60 11.53
CA THR A 196 0.21 5.44 10.32
C THR A 196 -1.23 5.09 10.67
N MET A 197 -2.17 5.68 9.92
CA MET A 197 -3.60 5.40 10.03
C MET A 197 -4.06 4.65 8.78
N TYR A 198 -4.88 3.63 8.99
CA TYR A 198 -5.42 2.78 7.95
C TYR A 198 -6.93 2.72 8.03
N ALA A 199 -7.60 2.78 6.88
CA ALA A 199 -8.98 2.33 6.73
C ALA A 199 -8.96 0.89 6.19
N ASN A 200 -9.44 -0.06 6.98
CA ASN A 200 -9.35 -1.48 6.70
C ASN A 200 -10.73 -2.05 6.40
N LYS A 201 -10.88 -2.70 5.25
CA LYS A 201 -12.06 -3.50 4.90
C LYS A 201 -11.70 -4.96 4.87
N LEU A 202 -12.45 -5.77 5.62
CA LEU A 202 -12.29 -7.22 5.58
C LEU A 202 -12.69 -7.72 4.20
N THR A 203 -11.76 -8.44 3.60
CA THR A 203 -11.89 -9.11 2.32
C THR A 203 -11.50 -10.57 2.51
N LYS A 204 -11.99 -11.43 1.62
CA LYS A 204 -11.54 -12.83 1.56
C LYS A 204 -10.60 -12.97 0.39
N VAL A 205 -9.39 -13.47 0.64
CA VAL A 205 -8.42 -13.83 -0.38
C VAL A 205 -8.10 -15.30 -0.18
N ASN A 206 -8.39 -16.15 -1.18
CA ASN A 206 -8.18 -17.60 -1.10
C ASN A 206 -8.80 -18.24 0.16
N ASP A 207 -10.05 -17.87 0.48
CA ASP A 207 -10.80 -18.30 1.67
C ASP A 207 -10.19 -17.92 3.03
N LYS A 208 -9.14 -17.10 3.03
CA LYS A 208 -8.52 -16.55 4.24
C LYS A 208 -8.90 -15.09 4.44
N ALA A 209 -9.02 -14.71 5.71
CA ALA A 209 -9.33 -13.35 6.11
C ALA A 209 -8.14 -12.42 5.79
N ALA A 210 -8.37 -11.39 4.98
CA ALA A 210 -7.38 -10.41 4.59
C ALA A 210 -8.00 -9.00 4.64
N TYR A 211 -7.21 -7.98 4.94
CA TYR A 211 -7.68 -6.60 4.83
C TYR A 211 -7.22 -5.97 3.53
N THR A 212 -8.15 -5.30 2.84
CA THR A 212 -7.78 -4.23 1.93
C THR A 212 -7.64 -2.96 2.75
N SER A 213 -6.45 -2.38 2.75
CA SER A 213 -6.10 -1.21 3.55
C SER A 213 -5.94 0.02 2.66
N TYR A 214 -6.47 1.15 3.13
CA TYR A 214 -6.22 2.47 2.57
C TYR A 214 -5.48 3.29 3.62
N THR A 215 -4.23 3.59 3.33
CA THR A 215 -3.38 4.38 4.21
C THR A 215 -3.77 5.85 4.13
N ALA A 216 -3.86 6.51 5.27
CA ALA A 216 -4.04 7.96 5.35
C ALA A 216 -2.73 8.67 5.01
N ASP A 217 -2.83 9.82 4.35
CA ASP A 217 -1.68 10.68 4.09
C ASP A 217 -1.25 11.39 5.38
N GLU A 218 0.00 11.87 5.43
CA GLU A 218 0.56 12.49 6.65
C GLU A 218 -0.29 13.66 7.17
N ASN A 219 -0.85 14.47 6.27
CA ASN A 219 -1.68 15.62 6.62
C ASN A 219 -2.97 15.23 7.36
N THR A 220 -3.46 14.00 7.22
CA THR A 220 -4.65 13.50 7.93
C THR A 220 -4.47 13.52 9.45
N PHE A 221 -3.23 13.48 9.94
CA PHE A 221 -2.94 13.53 11.38
C PHE A 221 -3.06 14.93 11.98
N THR A 222 -2.97 15.97 11.16
CA THR A 222 -2.76 17.34 11.64
C THR A 222 -3.81 18.33 11.14
N ASP A 223 -4.62 17.95 10.15
CA ASP A 223 -5.62 18.81 9.51
C ASP A 223 -7.00 18.13 9.54
N SER A 224 -7.98 18.78 10.18
CA SER A 224 -9.37 18.31 10.28
C SER A 224 -10.04 18.11 8.92
N ASN A 225 -9.78 18.98 7.93
CA ASN A 225 -10.37 18.87 6.59
C ASN A 225 -9.74 17.70 5.81
N ALA A 226 -8.42 17.50 5.96
CA ALA A 226 -7.75 16.35 5.38
C ALA A 226 -8.24 15.04 6.00
N LEU A 227 -8.48 15.01 7.32
CA LEU A 227 -9.09 13.88 8.00
C LEU A 227 -10.51 13.62 7.50
N GLN A 228 -11.37 14.64 7.44
CA GLN A 228 -12.74 14.46 6.95
C GLN A 228 -12.76 13.97 5.50
N SER A 229 -11.89 14.51 4.64
CA SER A 229 -11.77 14.07 3.25
C SER A 229 -11.32 12.62 3.15
N PHE A 230 -10.34 12.22 3.96
CA PHE A 230 -9.90 10.83 4.06
C PHE A 230 -11.03 9.91 4.53
N LEU A 231 -11.75 10.27 5.59
CA LEU A 231 -12.84 9.45 6.14
C LEU A 231 -13.99 9.28 5.13
N VAL A 232 -14.39 10.34 4.43
CA VAL A 232 -15.42 10.28 3.38
C VAL A 232 -14.97 9.37 2.24
N ALA A 233 -13.75 9.56 1.73
CA ALA A 233 -13.19 8.72 0.67
C ALA A 233 -13.03 7.27 1.10
N ALA A 234 -12.63 7.03 2.35
CA ALA A 234 -12.45 5.71 2.94
C ALA A 234 -13.79 5.01 3.11
N ASN A 235 -14.82 5.65 3.68
CA ASN A 235 -16.14 5.06 3.89
C ASN A 235 -16.76 4.52 2.59
N GLY A 236 -16.63 5.27 1.49
CA GLY A 236 -17.06 4.80 0.16
C GLY A 236 -16.36 3.51 -0.28
N LYS A 237 -15.08 3.34 0.08
CA LYS A 237 -14.30 2.11 -0.22
C LYS A 237 -14.56 0.98 0.78
N LEU A 238 -14.83 1.31 2.04
CA LEU A 238 -15.23 0.37 3.08
C LEU A 238 -16.62 -0.21 2.77
N GLY A 239 -17.45 0.51 2.01
CA GLY A 239 -18.84 0.12 1.71
C GLY A 239 -19.76 0.36 2.89
N VAL A 240 -19.48 1.41 3.67
CA VAL A 240 -20.24 1.81 4.86
C VAL A 240 -21.01 3.07 4.48
N ASN A 241 -22.34 2.97 4.44
CA ASN A 241 -23.29 4.07 4.18
C ASN A 241 -23.94 4.54 5.48
#